data_AF-A0A5K0ZRI7-F1
#
_entry.id   AF-A0A5K0ZRI7-F1
#
_cell.length_a   1.000
_cell.length_b   1.000
_cell.length_c   1.000
_cell.angle_alpha   90.00
_cell.angle_beta   90.00
_cell.angle_gamma   90.00
#
_symmetry.space_group_name_H-M   'P 1'
#
loop_
_entity.id
_entity.type
_entity.pdbx_description
1 polymer ?
#
loop_
_entity_poly.entity_id
_entity_poly.type
_entity_poly.pdbx_seq_one_letter_code
_entity_poly.pdbx_strand_id
1 'polypeptide(L)' 'KVFVIWYGNLPRVVVSSPDLVKEIFFNKSTHFHSGLDSLAVKLLGGGLITHNGEKWARHRGILKPGLTRGKLK' A
#
# COMPACT_ATOMS: atom_id res chain seq x y z
N LYS A 1 -5.38 -16.11 -9.38
CA LYS A 1 -5.72 -15.75 -10.78
C LYS A 1 -5.15 -14.35 -11.06
N VAL A 2 -4.74 -14.08 -12.30
CA VAL A 2 -4.35 -12.72 -12.74
C VAL A 2 -5.31 -12.31 -13.84
N PHE A 3 -5.86 -11.11 -13.74
CA PHE A 3 -6.77 -10.54 -14.74
C PHE A 3 -6.65 -9.02 -14.76
N VAL A 4 -7.14 -8.40 -15.83
CA VAL A 4 -7.12 -6.95 -15.99
C VAL A 4 -8.53 -6.41 -15.81
N ILE A 5 -8.65 -5.32 -15.06
CA ILE A 5 -9.86 -4.50 -14.99
C ILE A 5 -9.55 -3.12 -15.56
N TRP A 6 -10.56 -2.44 -16.08
CA TRP A 6 -10.42 -1.09 -16.59
C TRP A 6 -10.99 -0.09 -15.58
N TYR A 7 -10.19 0.89 -15.18
CA TYR A 7 -10.63 2.03 -14.38
C TYR A 7 -10.58 3.27 -15.26
N GLY A 8 -11.70 3.60 -15.90
CA GLY A 8 -11.69 4.55 -17.01
C GLY A 8 -10.79 4.03 -18.15
N ASN A 9 -9.89 4.89 -18.65
CA ASN A 9 -8.90 4.53 -19.65
C ASN A 9 -7.61 3.91 -19.07
N LEU A 10 -7.58 3.65 -17.76
CA LEU A 10 -6.41 3.09 -17.07
C LEU A 10 -6.63 1.59 -16.77
N PRO A 11 -5.91 0.68 -17.44
CA PRO A 11 -5.95 -0.73 -17.10
C PRO A 11 -5.24 -0.97 -15.76
N ARG A 12 -5.84 -1.82 -14.92
CA ARG A 12 -5.28 -2.26 -13.64
C ARG A 12 -5.18 -3.77 -13.62
N VAL A 13 -4.01 -4.28 -13.24
CA VAL A 13 -3.78 -5.72 -13.07
C VAL A 13 -4.21 -6.13 -11.67
N VAL A 14 -5.12 -7.09 -11.59
CA VAL A 14 -5.59 -7.68 -10.33
C VAL A 14 -4.90 -9.03 -10.14
N VAL A 15 -4.16 -9.15 -9.03
CA VAL A 15 -3.45 -10.37 -8.64
C VAL A 15 -4.14 -10.99 -7.44
N SER A 16 -4.73 -12.17 -7.61
CA SER A 16 -5.40 -12.91 -6.53
C SER A 16 -4.70 -14.21 -6.13
N SER A 17 -3.56 -14.55 -6.75
CA SER A 17 -2.79 -15.73 -6.35
C SER A 17 -1.98 -15.42 -5.07
N PRO A 18 -2.12 -16.21 -3.99
CA PRO A 18 -1.39 -15.97 -2.74
C PRO A 18 0.14 -15.92 -2.93
N ASP A 19 0.69 -16.78 -3.79
CA ASP A 19 2.14 -16.85 -4.00
C ASP A 19 2.66 -15.60 -4.70
N LEU A 20 1.94 -15.11 -5.71
CA LEU A 20 2.27 -13.87 -6.40
C LEU A 20 2.09 -12.65 -5.51
N VAL A 21 1.03 -12.63 -4.68
CA VAL A 21 0.83 -11.56 -3.69
C VAL A 21 2.01 -11.52 -2.74
N LYS A 22 2.43 -12.66 -2.17
CA LYS A 22 3.62 -12.71 -1.30
C LYS A 22 4.87 -12.21 -2.03
N GLU A 23 5.10 -12.67 -3.26
CA GLU A 23 6.27 -12.26 -4.04
C GLU A 23 6.30 -10.74 -4.26
N ILE A 24 5.16 -10.15 -4.65
CA ILE A 24 5.01 -8.70 -4.87
C ILE A 24 5.24 -7.91 -3.58
N PHE A 25 4.60 -8.32 -2.47
CA PHE A 25 4.61 -7.54 -1.22
C PHE A 25 5.87 -7.73 -0.37
N PHE A 26 6.58 -8.86 -0.49
CA PHE A 26 7.77 -9.12 0.33
C PHE A 26 9.07 -9.03 -0.47
N ASN A 27 9.14 -9.68 -1.62
CA ASN A 27 10.39 -9.82 -2.37
C ASN A 27 10.61 -8.66 -3.36
N LYS A 28 9.53 -8.15 -3.94
CA LYS A 28 9.55 -7.10 -4.97
C LYS A 28 8.95 -5.78 -4.49
N SER A 29 8.85 -5.58 -3.18
CA SER A 29 8.15 -4.44 -2.58
C SER A 29 8.69 -3.07 -2.99
N THR A 30 9.96 -2.97 -3.38
CA THR A 30 10.59 -1.73 -3.89
C THR A 30 10.15 -1.35 -5.30
N HIS A 31 9.61 -2.30 -6.08
CA HIS A 31 9.14 -2.06 -7.45
C HIS A 31 7.67 -1.59 -7.48
N PHE A 32 6.95 -1.71 -6.38
CA PHE A 32 5.53 -1.37 -6.29
C PHE A 32 5.31 -0.28 -5.23
N HIS A 33 4.47 0.68 -5.56
CA HIS A 33 4.15 1.81 -4.69
C HIS A 33 2.64 1.85 -4.43
N SER A 34 2.22 2.53 -3.36
CA SER A 34 0.82 2.84 -3.10
C SER A 34 0.23 3.57 -4.31
N GLY A 35 -0.61 2.87 -5.06
CA GLY A 35 -1.26 3.35 -6.29
C GLY A 35 -2.55 4.12 -6.03
N LEU A 36 -2.66 4.79 -4.87
CA LEU A 36 -3.81 5.64 -4.58
C LEU A 36 -3.87 6.77 -5.59
N ASP A 37 -5.06 6.98 -6.14
CA ASP A 37 -5.27 8.07 -7.07
C ASP A 37 -5.21 9.43 -6.37
N SER A 38 -5.04 10.48 -7.17
CA SER A 38 -4.90 11.85 -6.67
C SER A 38 -6.13 12.32 -5.89
N LEU A 39 -7.32 11.75 -6.15
CA LEU A 39 -8.54 12.04 -5.42
C LEU A 39 -8.50 11.43 -4.02
N ALA A 40 -8.12 10.15 -3.90
CA ALA A 40 -7.95 9.48 -2.62
C ALA A 40 -6.88 10.17 -1.76
N VAL A 41 -5.78 10.62 -2.36
CA VAL A 41 -4.75 11.38 -1.66
C VAL A 41 -5.28 12.74 -1.18
N LYS A 42 -6.09 13.44 -1.98
CA LYS A 42 -6.72 14.71 -1.58
C LYS A 42 -7.71 14.53 -0.42
N LEU A 43 -8.47 13.44 -0.42
CA LEU A 43 -9.48 13.16 0.60
C LEU A 43 -8.88 12.67 1.92
N LEU A 44 -7.90 11.77 1.86
CA LEU A 44 -7.28 11.17 3.04
C LEU A 44 -6.12 12.01 3.61
N GLY A 45 -5.66 13.00 2.84
CA GLY A 45 -4.48 13.78 3.16
C GLY A 45 -3.17 12.97 3.06
N GLY A 46 -2.09 13.59 3.52
CA GLY A 46 -0.78 12.92 3.61
C GLY A 46 -0.68 12.06 4.87
N GLY A 47 -0.43 10.76 4.74
CA GLY A 47 -0.36 9.83 5.87
C GLY A 47 0.23 8.47 5.54
N LEU A 48 0.09 7.51 6.45
CA LEU A 48 0.65 6.15 6.29
C LEU A 48 0.12 5.42 5.05
N ILE A 49 -1.10 5.76 4.62
CA ILE A 49 -1.77 5.14 3.48
C ILE A 49 -1.26 5.72 2.14
N THR A 50 -0.89 7.01 2.13
CA THR A 50 -0.54 7.75 0.91
C THR A 50 0.97 7.94 0.70
N HIS A 51 1.80 7.81 1.74
CA HIS A 51 3.25 7.90 1.62
C HIS A 51 3.87 6.58 1.16
N ASN A 52 5.01 6.69 0.49
CA ASN A 52 5.85 5.57 0.06
C ASN A 52 7.29 5.74 0.56
N GLY A 53 8.10 4.67 0.44
CA GLY A 53 9.54 4.71 0.71
C GLY A 53 9.92 5.21 2.10
N GLU A 54 10.95 6.06 2.19
CA GLU A 54 11.46 6.59 3.46
C GLU A 54 10.41 7.39 4.24
N LYS A 55 9.58 8.17 3.55
CA LYS A 55 8.54 8.98 4.20
C LYS A 55 7.50 8.08 4.87
N TRP A 56 7.14 6.97 4.22
CA TRP A 56 6.32 5.93 4.82
C TRP A 56 7.01 5.26 6.00
N ALA A 57 8.28 4.85 5.85
CA ALA A 57 9.05 4.18 6.89
C ALA A 57 9.15 5.03 8.16
N ARG A 58 9.41 6.33 8.02
CA ARG A 58 9.44 7.29 9.12
C ARG A 58 8.08 7.39 9.82
N HIS A 59 7.01 7.58 9.06
CA HIS A 59 5.66 7.70 9.63
C HIS A 59 5.21 6.41 10.33
N ARG A 60 5.54 5.23 9.77
CA ARG A 60 5.29 3.93 10.41
C ARG A 60 6.09 3.78 11.70
N GLY A 61 7.35 4.21 11.72
CA GLY A 61 8.22 4.17 12.89
C GLY A 61 7.64 4.94 14.08
N ILE A 62 7.05 6.10 13.83
CA ILE A 62 6.39 6.93 14.86
C ILE A 62 5.17 6.22 15.47
N LEU A 63 4.36 5.56 14.62
CA LEU A 63 3.12 4.91 15.07
C LEU A 63 3.35 3.53 15.70
N LYS A 64 4.41 2.81 15.28
CA LYS A 64 4.68 1.42 15.67
C LYS A 64 4.67 1.19 17.19
N PRO A 65 5.24 2.05 18.06
CA PRO A 65 5.20 1.84 19.51
C PRO A 65 3.79 1.83 20.10
N GLY A 66 2.88 2.65 19.56
CA GLY A 66 1.48 2.75 20.01
C GLY A 66 0.59 1.63 19.50
N LEU A 67 1.00 0.92 18.44
CA LEU A 67 0.26 -0.17 17.79
C LEU A 67 0.81 -1.55 18.19
N THR A 68 1.31 -1.69 19.42
CA THR A 68 1.74 -2.98 19.97
C THR A 68 0.58 -3.69 20.68
N ARG A 69 0.62 -5.02 20.76
CA ARG A 69 -0.46 -5.85 21.34
C ARG A 69 -0.89 -5.40 22.75
N GLY A 70 0.03 -4.88 23.56
CA GLY A 70 -0.28 -4.39 24.92
C GLY A 70 -0.81 -2.95 24.98
N LYS A 71 -0.77 -2.20 23.87
CA LYS A 71 -1.25 -0.81 23.77
C LYS A 71 -2.57 -0.70 22.99
N LEU A 72 -2.87 -1.71 22.17
CA LEU A 72 -4.16 -1.88 21.53
C LEU A 72 -5.18 -2.32 22.60
N LYS A 73 -6.24 -1.53 22.78
CA LYS A 73 -7.42 -1.92 23.58
C LYS A 73 -8.32 -2.84 22.77
#